data_AF-A0A832RI93-F1
#
_entry.id   AF-A0A832RI93-F1
#
_cell.length_a   1.000
_cell.length_b   1.000
_cell.length_c   1.000
_cell.angle_alpha   90.00
_cell.angle_beta   90.00
_cell.angle_gamma   90.00
#
_symmetry.space_group_name_H-M   'P 1'
#
loop_
_entity.id
_entity.type
_entity.pdbx_description
1 polymer ?
#
loop_
_entity_poly.entity_id
_entity_poly.type
_entity_poly.pdbx_seq_one_letter_code
_entity_poly.pdbx_strand_id
1 'polypeptide(L)'
;MDITSKVELISRPPTQEVVTNDELTNLFQTNSKPRHYIGLEISGFLHLGSLISTGFKINDFIKAGVDCNVFLADWHTLINDKLGGNWETISKVSHYYEKAFKLVCPGVNIIRGTELYD
;
A
#
# COMPACT_ATOMS: atom_id res chain seq x y z
N MET A 1 -2.95 22.26 2.93
CA MET A 1 -2.36 21.99 1.59
C MET A 1 -3.49 22.15 0.58
N ASP A 2 -3.27 22.97 -0.45
CA ASP A 2 -4.21 23.15 -1.55
C ASP A 2 -4.27 21.90 -2.45
N ILE A 3 -5.27 21.86 -3.34
CA ILE A 3 -5.50 20.70 -4.22
C ILE A 3 -4.35 20.48 -5.20
N THR A 4 -3.78 21.54 -5.76
CA THR A 4 -2.66 21.44 -6.71
C THR A 4 -1.45 20.77 -6.08
N SER A 5 -1.08 21.20 -4.87
CA SER A 5 -0.01 20.57 -4.09
C SER A 5 -0.28 19.09 -3.77
N LYS A 6 -1.54 18.72 -3.50
CA LYS A 6 -1.92 17.31 -3.28
C LYS A 6 -1.74 16.50 -4.56
N VAL A 7 -2.26 16.98 -5.69
CA VAL A 7 -2.13 16.34 -7.01
C VAL A 7 -0.67 16.17 -7.39
N GLU A 8 0.19 17.15 -7.11
CA GLU A 8 1.63 17.07 -7.33
C GLU A 8 2.29 15.96 -6.50
N LEU A 9 1.93 15.81 -5.22
CA LEU A 9 2.43 14.71 -4.38
C LEU A 9 2.03 13.34 -4.93
N ILE A 10 0.81 13.20 -5.44
CA ILE A 10 0.36 11.93 -6.04
C ILE A 10 1.13 11.65 -7.33
N SER A 11 1.29 12.66 -8.19
CA SER A 11 1.76 12.52 -9.56
C SER A 11 3.28 12.54 -9.71
N ARG A 12 4.02 13.06 -8.71
CA ARG A 12 5.49 13.08 -8.77
C ARG A 12 6.07 11.67 -8.81
N PRO A 13 7.32 11.50 -9.27
CA PRO A 13 7.99 10.20 -9.28
C PRO A 13 7.88 9.47 -7.92
N PRO A 14 7.78 8.12 -7.92
CA PRO A 14 7.89 7.22 -9.07
C PRO A 14 6.61 6.99 -9.89
N THR A 15 5.52 7.74 -9.67
CA THR A 15 4.28 7.60 -10.45
C THR A 15 4.56 7.77 -11.94
N GLN A 16 4.17 6.78 -12.76
CA GLN A 16 4.37 6.81 -14.22
C GLN A 16 3.12 7.27 -14.97
N GLU A 17 1.95 6.99 -14.42
CA GLU A 17 0.66 7.27 -15.05
C GLU A 17 -0.37 7.65 -13.99
N VAL A 18 -1.25 8.58 -14.34
CA VAL A 18 -2.44 8.95 -13.58
C VAL A 18 -3.63 8.87 -14.52
N VAL A 19 -4.60 8.02 -14.18
CA VAL A 19 -5.82 7.82 -14.98
C VAL A 19 -7.04 8.24 -14.14
N THR A 20 -7.67 9.38 -14.39
CA THR A 20 -7.19 10.57 -15.13
C THR A 20 -6.82 11.72 -14.18
N ASN A 21 -6.07 12.72 -14.67
CA ASN A 21 -5.73 13.90 -13.85
C ASN A 21 -6.96 14.70 -13.41
N ASP A 22 -8.00 14.76 -14.24
CA ASP A 22 -9.25 15.46 -13.93
C ASP A 22 -10.01 14.74 -12.81
N GLU A 23 -10.09 13.42 -12.86
CA GLU A 23 -10.70 12.60 -11.81
C GLU A 23 -9.91 12.68 -10.50
N LEU A 24 -8.58 12.71 -10.55
CA LEU A 24 -7.75 12.89 -9.36
C LEU A 24 -7.98 14.26 -8.71
N THR A 25 -8.09 15.31 -9.52
CA THR A 25 -8.38 16.67 -9.05
C THR A 25 -9.77 16.74 -8.43
N ASN A 26 -10.78 16.18 -9.11
CA ASN A 26 -12.15 16.11 -8.61
C ASN A 26 -12.27 15.27 -7.32
N LEU A 27 -11.49 14.19 -7.19
CA LEU A 27 -11.42 13.39 -5.97
C LEU A 27 -10.99 14.23 -4.77
N PHE A 28 -9.95 15.06 -4.91
CA PHE A 28 -9.51 15.93 -3.82
C PHE A 28 -10.44 17.14 -3.56
N GLN A 29 -11.27 17.52 -4.53
CA GLN A 29 -12.30 18.54 -4.34
C GLN A 29 -13.50 18.02 -3.53
N THR A 30 -13.88 16.76 -3.76
CA THR A 30 -15.12 16.16 -3.25
C THR A 30 -14.91 15.25 -2.05
N ASN A 31 -13.70 14.76 -1.84
CA ASN A 31 -13.37 13.86 -0.75
C ASN A 31 -12.19 14.42 0.07
N SER A 32 -12.47 14.75 1.32
CA SER A 32 -11.48 15.30 2.24
C SER A 32 -10.45 14.27 2.71
N LYS A 33 -10.77 12.97 2.63
CA LYS A 33 -9.90 11.85 3.02
C LYS A 33 -10.10 10.63 2.08
N PRO A 34 -9.58 10.68 0.83
CA PRO A 34 -9.63 9.56 -0.09
C PRO A 34 -8.95 8.31 0.47
N ARG A 35 -9.34 7.13 0.00
CA ARG A 35 -8.71 5.86 0.37
C ARG A 35 -7.79 5.37 -0.74
N HIS A 36 -6.61 4.89 -0.36
CA HIS A 36 -5.67 4.21 -1.24
C HIS A 36 -5.46 2.77 -0.76
N TYR A 37 -5.23 1.84 -1.68
CA TYR A 37 -4.73 0.51 -1.35
C TYR A 37 -3.64 0.06 -2.32
N ILE A 38 -2.68 -0.72 -1.81
CA ILE A 38 -1.78 -1.55 -2.63
C ILE A 38 -1.74 -2.97 -2.08
N GLY A 39 -1.94 -3.96 -2.95
CA GLY A 39 -1.86 -5.38 -2.61
C GLY A 39 -0.46 -5.95 -2.83
N LEU A 40 0.03 -6.74 -1.88
CA LEU A 40 1.31 -7.44 -1.97
C LEU A 40 1.12 -8.92 -1.65
N GLU A 41 1.55 -9.78 -2.58
CA GLU A 41 1.73 -11.21 -2.31
C GLU A 41 2.96 -11.42 -1.42
N ILE A 42 2.83 -12.28 -0.42
CA ILE A 42 3.89 -12.56 0.55
C ILE A 42 4.69 -13.78 0.08
N SER A 43 5.71 -13.56 -0.74
CA SER A 43 6.41 -14.67 -1.42
C SER A 43 7.80 -15.03 -0.84
N GLY A 44 8.25 -14.38 0.23
CA GLY A 44 9.55 -14.66 0.85
C GLY A 44 10.16 -13.43 1.52
N PHE A 45 11.44 -13.17 1.24
CA PHE A 45 12.09 -11.95 1.72
C PHE A 45 11.54 -10.72 0.99
N LEU A 46 11.29 -9.65 1.76
CA LEU A 46 10.80 -8.40 1.20
C LEU A 46 11.91 -7.73 0.39
N HIS A 47 11.70 -7.59 -0.91
CA HIS A 47 12.64 -6.91 -1.77
C HIS A 47 12.74 -5.42 -1.41
N LEU A 48 13.98 -4.92 -1.28
CA LEU A 48 14.24 -3.54 -0.87
C LEU A 48 13.59 -2.52 -1.82
N GLY A 49 13.63 -2.78 -3.13
CA GLY A 49 12.98 -1.91 -4.12
C GLY A 49 11.46 -1.84 -3.92
N SER A 50 10.82 -2.95 -3.59
CA SER A 50 9.37 -3.01 -3.36
C SER A 50 8.99 -2.27 -2.07
N LEU A 51 9.82 -2.36 -1.02
CA LEU A 51 9.58 -1.63 0.23
C LEU A 51 9.81 -0.13 0.06
N ILE A 52 10.97 0.27 -0.47
CA ILE A 52 11.39 1.69 -0.49
C ILE A 52 10.62 2.48 -1.54
N SER A 53 10.51 1.98 -2.77
CA SER A 53 9.80 2.70 -3.85
C SER A 53 8.32 2.88 -3.51
N THR A 54 7.66 1.79 -3.09
CA THR A 54 6.26 1.84 -2.66
C THR A 54 6.10 2.69 -1.41
N GLY A 55 6.99 2.53 -0.41
CA GLY A 55 6.90 3.23 0.85
C GLY A 55 7.03 4.74 0.71
N PHE A 56 7.94 5.22 -0.15
CA PHE A 56 8.06 6.65 -0.46
C PHE A 56 6.79 7.19 -1.11
N LYS A 57 6.20 6.45 -2.05
CA LYS A 57 4.94 6.86 -2.68
C LYS A 57 3.76 6.84 -1.69
N ILE A 58 3.67 5.84 -0.82
CA ILE A 58 2.68 5.81 0.27
C ILE A 58 2.83 7.03 1.19
N ASN A 59 4.06 7.41 1.54
CA ASN A 59 4.30 8.60 2.37
C ASN A 59 3.85 9.90 1.67
N ASP A 60 3.97 10.00 0.35
CA ASP A 60 3.40 11.12 -0.41
C ASP A 60 1.88 11.16 -0.29
N PHE A 61 1.24 10.00 -0.42
CA PHE A 61 -0.21 9.86 -0.33
C PHE A 61 -0.70 10.23 1.08
N ILE A 62 -0.04 9.74 2.13
CA ILE A 62 -0.31 10.11 3.52
C ILE A 62 -0.16 11.62 3.71
N LYS A 63 0.92 12.22 3.19
CA LYS A 63 1.16 13.66 3.27
C LYS A 63 0.08 14.47 2.54
N ALA A 64 -0.47 13.95 1.45
CA ALA A 64 -1.61 14.54 0.73
C ALA A 64 -2.96 14.38 1.46
N GLY A 65 -2.99 13.64 2.57
CA GLY A 65 -4.19 13.40 3.39
C GLY A 65 -4.99 12.16 2.98
N VAL A 66 -4.37 11.23 2.26
CA VAL A 66 -5.00 9.97 1.81
C VAL A 66 -4.88 8.90 2.90
N ASP A 67 -5.96 8.18 3.14
CA ASP A 67 -6.03 7.01 4.02
C ASP A 67 -5.41 5.80 3.31
N CYS A 68 -4.15 5.50 3.63
CA CYS A 68 -3.34 4.53 2.87
C CYS A 68 -3.34 3.15 3.53
N ASN A 69 -3.65 2.14 2.72
CA ASN A 69 -3.72 0.75 3.17
C ASN A 69 -2.72 -0.11 2.37
N VAL A 70 -1.92 -0.93 3.06
CA VAL A 70 -1.17 -2.03 2.44
C VAL A 70 -1.91 -3.32 2.76
N PHE A 71 -2.38 -3.97 1.71
CA PHE A 71 -3.05 -5.25 1.80
C PHE A 71 -2.03 -6.38 1.63
N LEU A 72 -1.79 -7.11 2.71
CA LEU A 72 -0.92 -8.29 2.73
C LEU A 72 -1.77 -9.51 2.36
N ALA A 73 -1.64 -9.95 1.11
CA ALA A 73 -2.52 -10.93 0.48
C ALA A 73 -2.11 -12.37 0.83
N ASP A 74 -2.23 -12.74 2.11
CA ASP A 74 -1.92 -14.06 2.67
C ASP A 74 -2.78 -15.20 2.07
N TRP A 75 -4.07 -14.97 1.83
CA TRP A 75 -4.91 -15.93 1.09
C TRP A 75 -4.42 -16.14 -0.35
N HIS A 76 -4.04 -15.08 -1.05
CA HIS A 76 -3.52 -15.19 -2.42
C HIS A 76 -2.17 -15.89 -2.43
N THR A 77 -1.37 -15.66 -1.39
CA THR A 77 -0.10 -16.35 -1.16
C THR A 77 -0.32 -17.86 -1.02
N LEU A 78 -1.33 -18.28 -0.26
CA LEU A 78 -1.70 -19.69 -0.15
C LEU A 78 -2.20 -20.26 -1.49
N ILE A 79 -3.15 -19.58 -2.15
CA ILE A 79 -3.76 -20.02 -3.41
C ILE A 79 -2.69 -20.20 -4.51
N ASN A 80 -1.64 -19.39 -4.48
CA ASN A 80 -0.53 -19.45 -5.43
C ASN A 80 0.61 -20.39 -5.00
N ASP A 81 0.37 -21.29 -4.03
CA ASP A 81 1.32 -22.30 -3.54
C ASP A 81 2.67 -21.72 -3.10
N LYS A 82 2.69 -20.46 -2.62
CA LYS A 82 3.91 -19.82 -2.13
C LYS A 82 4.24 -20.33 -0.74
N LEU A 83 5.52 -20.23 -0.38
CA LEU A 83 6.03 -20.60 0.95
C LEU A 83 5.65 -22.05 1.34
N GLY A 84 5.54 -22.93 0.33
CA GLY A 84 5.15 -24.33 0.51
C GLY A 84 3.70 -24.53 0.96
N GLY A 85 2.81 -23.55 0.76
CA GLY A 85 1.41 -23.60 1.22
C GLY A 85 1.28 -23.63 2.75
N ASN A 86 2.34 -23.27 3.48
CA ASN A 86 2.37 -23.38 4.93
C ASN A 86 1.86 -22.10 5.59
N TRP A 87 0.66 -22.16 6.17
CA TRP A 87 0.02 -21.03 6.85
C TRP A 87 0.84 -20.40 7.96
N GLU A 88 1.56 -21.19 8.76
CA GLU A 88 2.40 -20.66 9.83
C GLU A 88 3.53 -19.79 9.26
N THR A 89 4.12 -20.23 8.14
CA THR A 89 5.17 -19.49 7.43
C THR A 89 4.60 -18.24 6.80
N ILE A 90 3.47 -18.33 6.09
CA ILE A 90 2.77 -17.18 5.49
C ILE A 90 2.46 -16.13 6.56
N SER A 91 1.91 -16.56 7.70
CA SER A 91 1.61 -15.68 8.83
C SER A 91 2.87 -14.99 9.37
N LYS A 92 3.95 -15.74 9.63
CA LYS A 92 5.23 -15.16 10.11
C LYS A 92 5.79 -14.12 9.14
N VAL A 93 5.80 -14.42 7.83
CA VAL A 93 6.31 -13.50 6.82
C VAL A 93 5.40 -12.27 6.66
N SER A 94 4.08 -12.43 6.80
CA SER A 94 3.13 -11.30 6.80
C SER A 94 3.43 -10.30 7.94
N HIS A 95 3.72 -10.78 9.15
CA HIS A 95 4.08 -9.92 10.29
C HIS A 95 5.45 -9.25 10.09
N TYR A 96 6.37 -9.93 9.42
CA TYR A 96 7.63 -9.31 8.99
C TYR A 96 7.41 -8.17 7.98
N TYR A 97 6.55 -8.36 6.98
CA TYR A 97 6.19 -7.31 6.02
C TYR A 97 5.50 -6.14 6.73
N GLU A 98 4.54 -6.41 7.62
CA GLU A 98 3.86 -5.40 8.44
C GLU A 98 4.88 -4.51 9.17
N LYS A 99 5.83 -5.12 9.91
CA LYS A 99 6.86 -4.38 10.64
C LYS A 99 7.71 -3.51 9.72
N ALA A 100 8.09 -4.02 8.55
CA ALA A 100 8.89 -3.28 7.58
C ALA A 100 8.11 -2.08 7.01
N PHE A 101 6.85 -2.27 6.61
CA PHE A 101 6.02 -1.18 6.09
C PHE A 101 5.69 -0.14 7.15
N LYS A 102 5.37 -0.53 8.38
CA LYS A 102 5.13 0.42 9.49
C LYS A 102 6.37 1.23 9.85
N LEU A 103 7.57 0.65 9.69
CA LEU A 103 8.83 1.38 9.89
C LEU A 103 9.04 2.47 8.83
N VAL A 104 8.84 2.12 7.56
CA VAL A 104 9.07 3.05 6.43
C VAL A 104 7.91 4.04 6.26
N CYS A 105 6.68 3.63 6.62
CA CYS A 105 5.44 4.37 6.43
C CYS A 105 4.64 4.41 7.75
N PRO A 106 5.01 5.26 8.73
CA PRO A 106 4.38 5.22 10.06
C PRO A 106 2.87 5.46 10.11
N GLY A 107 2.30 6.12 9.09
CA GLY A 107 0.86 6.41 8.98
C GLY A 107 0.06 5.41 8.15
N VAL A 108 0.65 4.29 7.74
CA VAL A 108 -0.02 3.30 6.89
C VAL A 108 -0.84 2.32 7.71
N ASN A 109 -2.03 1.96 7.22
CA ASN A 109 -2.80 0.84 7.74
C ASN A 109 -2.30 -0.45 7.07
N ILE A 110 -2.18 -1.52 7.85
CA ILE A 110 -1.89 -2.86 7.33
C ILE A 110 -3.15 -3.69 7.48
N ILE A 111 -3.56 -4.33 6.38
CA ILE A 111 -4.74 -5.21 6.33
C ILE A 111 -4.26 -6.56 5.82
N ARG A 112 -4.59 -7.65 6.50
CA ARG A 112 -4.36 -9.00 5.99
C ARG A 112 -5.60 -9.55 5.32
N GLY A 113 -5.43 -10.45 4.36
CA GLY A 113 -6.56 -11.18 3.77
C GLY A 113 -7.31 -12.00 4.81
N THR A 114 -6.60 -12.67 5.72
CA THR A 114 -7.22 -13.42 6.84
C THR A 114 -8.10 -12.51 7.70
N GLU A 115 -7.60 -11.35 8.13
CA GLU A 115 -8.36 -10.40 8.95
C GLU A 115 -9.55 -9.75 8.22
N LEU A 116 -9.51 -9.66 6.88
CA LEU A 116 -10.54 -8.98 6.09
C LEU A 116 -11.72 -9.90 5.75
N TYR A 117 -11.49 -11.20 5.63
CA TYR A 117 -12.51 -12.17 5.20
C TYR A 117 -13.11 -13.00 6.35
N ASP A 118 -12.62 -12.81 7.57
CA ASP A 118 -13.24 -13.30 8.81
C ASP A 118 -14.54 -12.53 9.14
#